data_AF-M1PBD5-F1
#
_entry.id   AF-M1PBD5-F1
#
_cell.length_a   1.000
_cell.length_b   1.000
_cell.length_c   1.000
_cell.angle_alpha   90.00
_cell.angle_beta   90.00
_cell.angle_gamma   90.00
#
_symmetry.space_group_name_H-M   'P 1'
#
loop_
_entity.id
_entity.type
_entity.pdbx_description
1 polymer ?
#
loop_
_entity_poly.entity_id
_entity_poly.type
_entity_poly.pdbx_seq_one_letter_code
_entity_poly.pdbx_strand_id
1 'polypeptide(L)'
;MFSEMVAKLREGELPDPSLLRGRCHAAVTKKLAFLRLPPVYWESDPKRNPDSSHLLWAVLLLHDLEMLDAVKGIILMEQAERERLSLEVFVQQSLAELYSLAPTPKFRTLLEEQVASSSLMQ
;
A
#
# COMPACT_ATOMS: atom_id res chain seq x y z
N MET A 1 11.14 1.64 -1.39
CA MET A 1 10.54 2.49 -2.44
C MET A 1 9.70 3.63 -1.86
N PHE A 2 8.81 3.34 -0.91
CA PHE A 2 7.92 4.32 -0.27
C PHE A 2 8.48 4.94 1.02
N SER A 3 9.81 4.94 1.22
CA SER A 3 10.42 5.43 2.46
C SER A 3 10.11 6.90 2.74
N GLU A 4 10.05 7.73 1.70
CA GLU A 4 9.68 9.15 1.83
C GLU A 4 8.21 9.33 2.23
N MET A 5 7.31 8.51 1.66
CA MET A 5 5.90 8.52 2.06
C MET A 5 5.78 8.19 3.55
N VAL A 6 6.43 7.12 4.01
CA VAL A 6 6.42 6.72 5.42
C VAL A 6 7.04 7.80 6.32
N ALA A 7 8.12 8.44 5.89
CA ALA A 7 8.73 9.53 6.62
C ALA A 7 7.77 10.73 6.77
N LYS A 8 7.13 11.16 5.69
CA LYS A 8 6.14 12.24 5.71
C LYS A 8 4.96 11.94 6.62
N LEU A 9 4.41 10.73 6.55
CA LEU A 9 3.32 10.32 7.43
C LEU A 9 3.71 10.38 8.91
N ARG A 10 4.95 9.98 9.26
CA ARG A 10 5.48 10.08 10.64
C ARG A 10 5.71 11.51 11.10
N GLU A 11 5.99 12.42 10.18
CA GLU A 11 6.11 13.86 10.44
C GLU A 11 4.73 14.55 10.56
N GLY A 12 3.63 13.83 10.27
CA GLY A 12 2.28 14.40 10.27
C GLY A 12 1.96 15.17 8.99
N GLU A 13 2.65 14.84 7.91
CA GLU A 13 2.48 15.43 6.58
C GLU A 13 1.95 14.40 5.58
N LEU A 14 1.07 14.84 4.67
CA LEU A 14 0.69 14.02 3.53
C LEU A 14 1.81 14.05 2.48
N PRO A 15 2.11 12.91 1.83
CA PRO A 15 3.07 12.86 0.73
C PRO A 15 2.57 13.67 -0.47
N ASP A 16 3.50 14.19 -1.28
CA ASP A 16 3.18 14.85 -2.54
C ASP A 16 2.43 13.88 -3.48
N PRO A 17 1.19 14.18 -3.90
CA PRO A 17 0.39 13.26 -4.71
C PRO A 17 1.00 12.96 -6.09
N SER A 18 1.68 13.93 -6.71
CA SER A 18 2.28 13.77 -8.03
C SER A 18 3.48 12.81 -7.99
N LEU A 19 4.37 13.02 -7.00
CA LEU A 19 5.51 12.13 -6.78
C LEU A 19 5.05 10.74 -6.33
N LEU A 20 4.05 10.66 -5.46
CA LEU A 20 3.50 9.39 -4.99
C LEU A 20 2.85 8.59 -6.12
N ARG A 21 2.07 9.24 -7.01
CA ARG A 21 1.44 8.61 -8.18
C ARG A 21 2.49 7.97 -9.09
N GLY A 22 3.53 8.71 -9.46
CA GLY A 22 4.61 8.19 -10.31
C GLY A 22 5.32 6.98 -9.69
N ARG A 23 5.57 7.03 -8.37
CA ARG A 23 6.16 5.90 -7.63
C ARG A 23 5.22 4.72 -7.53
N CYS A 24 3.92 4.95 -7.32
CA CYS A 24 2.93 3.89 -7.20
C CYS A 24 2.80 3.10 -8.51
N HIS A 25 2.66 3.79 -9.65
CA HIS A 25 2.64 3.11 -10.97
C HIS A 25 3.88 2.24 -11.19
N ALA A 26 5.08 2.79 -10.95
CA ALA A 26 6.32 2.02 -11.12
C ALA A 26 6.40 0.81 -10.17
N ALA A 27 5.90 0.97 -8.94
CA ALA A 27 5.87 -0.09 -7.95
C ALA A 27 4.89 -1.22 -8.33
N VAL A 28 3.68 -0.88 -8.81
CA VAL A 28 2.69 -1.85 -9.31
C VAL A 28 3.27 -2.66 -10.47
N THR A 29 3.88 -2.01 -11.45
CA THR A 29 4.52 -2.70 -12.59
C THR A 29 5.59 -3.68 -12.12
N LYS A 30 6.45 -3.27 -11.19
CA LYS A 30 7.50 -4.14 -10.63
C LYS A 30 6.91 -5.32 -9.86
N LYS A 31 5.90 -5.07 -9.03
CA LYS A 31 5.26 -6.10 -8.22
C LYS A 31 4.61 -7.17 -9.10
N LEU A 32 3.89 -6.77 -10.14
CA LEU A 32 3.31 -7.68 -11.13
C LEU A 32 4.37 -8.50 -11.86
N ALA A 33 5.52 -7.91 -12.21
CA ALA A 33 6.62 -8.64 -12.81
C ALA A 33 7.19 -9.73 -11.87
N PHE A 34 7.29 -9.42 -10.57
CA PHE A 34 7.72 -10.38 -9.55
C PHE A 34 6.70 -11.51 -9.35
N LEU A 35 5.40 -11.21 -9.32
CA LEU A 35 4.34 -12.21 -9.15
C LEU A 35 4.27 -13.22 -10.32
N ARG A 36 4.89 -12.93 -11.47
CA ARG A 36 5.02 -13.89 -12.59
C ARG A 36 6.15 -14.90 -12.39
N LEU A 37 7.04 -14.66 -11.43
CA LEU A 37 8.10 -15.59 -11.08
C LEU A 37 7.61 -16.58 -10.02
N PRO A 38 8.15 -17.80 -9.97
CA PRO A 38 7.89 -18.71 -8.85
C PRO A 38 8.24 -18.07 -7.49
N PRO A 39 7.49 -18.36 -6.41
CA PRO A 39 7.69 -17.72 -5.10
C PRO A 39 9.11 -17.81 -4.53
N VAL A 40 9.85 -18.87 -4.86
CA VAL A 40 11.26 -19.04 -4.47
C VAL A 40 12.19 -17.93 -4.97
N TYR A 41 11.79 -17.20 -6.03
CA TYR A 41 12.54 -16.08 -6.59
C TYR A 41 12.03 -14.71 -6.12
N TRP A 42 11.05 -14.68 -5.21
CA TRP A 42 10.53 -13.42 -4.67
C TRP A 42 11.52 -12.84 -3.67
N GLU A 43 12.36 -11.95 -4.17
CA GLU A 43 13.33 -11.21 -3.35
C GLU A 43 12.63 -10.37 -2.26
N SER A 44 13.31 -10.18 -1.14
CA SER A 44 12.84 -9.34 -0.02
C SER A 44 13.24 -7.86 -0.16
N ASP A 45 14.06 -7.50 -1.16
CA ASP A 45 14.47 -6.10 -1.38
C ASP A 45 13.28 -5.22 -1.84
N PRO A 46 12.83 -4.25 -1.02
CA PRO A 46 11.69 -3.39 -1.36
C PRO A 46 11.91 -2.43 -2.54
N LYS A 47 13.13 -2.32 -3.07
CA LYS A 47 13.41 -1.57 -4.32
C LYS A 47 13.10 -2.39 -5.57
N ARG A 48 13.15 -3.71 -5.45
CA ARG A 48 12.90 -4.68 -6.51
C ARG A 48 11.50 -5.26 -6.40
N ASN A 49 11.13 -5.78 -5.23
CA ASN A 49 9.81 -6.32 -4.91
C ASN A 49 9.12 -5.41 -3.89
N PRO A 50 8.33 -4.40 -4.34
CA PRO A 50 7.71 -3.45 -3.44
C PRO A 50 6.79 -4.14 -2.42
N ASP A 51 6.77 -3.59 -1.22
CA ASP A 51 5.89 -4.07 -0.16
C ASP A 51 4.42 -3.78 -0.49
N SER A 52 3.57 -4.79 -0.31
CA SER A 52 2.15 -4.71 -0.68
C SER A 52 1.33 -3.83 0.26
N SER A 53 1.72 -3.72 1.54
CA SER A 53 1.09 -2.77 2.47
C SER A 53 1.41 -1.34 2.02
N HIS A 54 2.66 -1.05 1.68
CA HIS A 54 3.02 0.28 1.19
C HIS A 54 2.34 0.65 -0.15
N LEU A 55 2.13 -0.33 -1.05
CA LEU A 55 1.34 -0.14 -2.27
C LEU A 55 -0.12 0.20 -1.94
N LEU A 56 -0.72 -0.53 -1.00
CA LEU A 56 -2.07 -0.27 -0.52
C LEU A 56 -2.18 1.14 0.07
N TRP A 57 -1.23 1.55 0.92
CA TRP A 57 -1.26 2.89 1.50
C TRP A 57 -1.14 3.97 0.43
N ALA A 58 -0.22 3.79 -0.51
CA ALA A 58 0.00 4.76 -1.57
C ALA A 58 -1.26 4.98 -2.41
N VAL A 59 -1.96 3.90 -2.79
CA VAL A 59 -3.15 4.00 -3.64
C VAL A 59 -4.35 4.61 -2.90
N LEU A 60 -4.48 4.32 -1.61
CA LEU A 60 -5.50 4.94 -0.75
C LEU A 60 -5.27 6.44 -0.57
N LEU A 61 -4.02 6.85 -0.35
CA LEU A 61 -3.67 8.28 -0.24
C LEU A 61 -3.84 9.05 -1.57
N LEU A 62 -3.90 8.34 -2.70
CA LEU A 62 -4.11 8.92 -4.03
C LEU A 62 -5.57 8.93 -4.48
N HIS A 63 -6.47 8.26 -3.74
CA HIS A 63 -7.87 8.02 -4.15
C HIS A 63 -8.01 7.40 -5.55
N ASP A 64 -7.05 6.56 -5.94
CA ASP A 64 -7.00 5.99 -7.29
C ASP A 64 -7.70 4.64 -7.31
N LEU A 65 -9.01 4.64 -7.58
CA LEU A 65 -9.86 3.45 -7.50
C LEU A 65 -9.45 2.37 -8.52
N GLU A 66 -9.06 2.76 -9.73
CA GLU A 66 -8.61 1.81 -10.75
C GLU A 66 -7.33 1.10 -10.30
N MET A 67 -6.39 1.85 -9.73
CA MET A 67 -5.17 1.27 -9.20
C MET A 67 -5.43 0.46 -7.91
N LEU A 68 -6.45 0.82 -7.12
CA LEU A 68 -6.81 0.09 -5.91
C LEU A 68 -7.22 -1.34 -6.23
N ASP A 69 -8.00 -1.55 -7.29
CA ASP A 69 -8.40 -2.88 -7.72
C ASP A 69 -7.20 -3.73 -8.19
N ALA A 70 -6.25 -3.11 -8.92
CA ALA A 70 -5.01 -3.76 -9.28
C ALA A 70 -4.17 -4.16 -8.05
N VAL A 71 -4.10 -3.29 -7.04
CA VAL A 71 -3.38 -3.56 -5.78
C VAL A 71 -4.07 -4.65 -4.96
N LYS A 72 -5.41 -4.67 -4.91
CA LYS A 72 -6.19 -5.77 -4.28
C LYS A 72 -5.87 -7.11 -4.97
N GLY A 73 -5.83 -7.14 -6.30
CA GLY A 73 -5.44 -8.32 -7.08
C GLY A 73 -4.02 -8.80 -6.76
N ILE A 74 -3.06 -7.87 -6.68
CA ILE A 74 -1.68 -8.15 -6.25
C ILE A 74 -1.64 -8.80 -4.86
N ILE A 75 -2.36 -8.22 -3.90
CA ILE A 75 -2.40 -8.74 -2.52
C ILE A 75 -3.00 -10.13 -2.50
N LEU A 76 -4.14 -10.35 -3.18
CA LEU A 76 -4.78 -11.66 -3.27
C LEU A 76 -3.83 -12.73 -3.82
N MET A 77 -3.13 -12.43 -4.92
CA MET A 77 -2.15 -13.34 -5.50
C MET A 77 -0.99 -13.63 -4.54
N GLU A 78 -0.43 -12.59 -3.91
CA GLU A 78 0.69 -12.76 -2.98
C GLU A 78 0.30 -13.55 -1.72
N GLN A 79 -0.89 -13.31 -1.17
CA GLN A 79 -1.36 -14.02 0.03
C GLN A 79 -1.74 -15.47 -0.29
N ALA A 80 -2.31 -15.75 -1.47
CA ALA A 80 -2.63 -17.11 -1.91
C ALA A 80 -1.37 -17.97 -2.03
N GLU A 81 -0.32 -17.44 -2.68
CA GLU A 81 0.97 -18.15 -2.84
C GLU A 81 1.71 -18.36 -1.52
N ARG A 82 1.47 -17.50 -0.51
CA ARG A 82 2.12 -17.59 0.80
C ARG A 82 1.30 -18.34 1.85
N GLU A 83 0.08 -18.78 1.51
CA GLU A 83 -0.88 -19.40 2.45
C GLU A 83 -1.07 -18.59 3.74
N ARG A 84 -1.13 -17.26 3.63
CA ARG A 84 -1.08 -16.36 4.78
C ARG A 84 -2.46 -15.92 5.25
N LEU A 85 -2.97 -14.84 4.67
CA LEU A 85 -4.11 -14.10 5.19
C LEU A 85 -5.17 -13.93 4.09
N SER A 86 -6.44 -13.85 4.47
CA SER A 86 -7.46 -13.35 3.54
C SER A 86 -7.18 -11.87 3.21
N LEU A 87 -7.67 -11.40 2.06
CA LEU A 87 -7.55 -10.00 1.67
C LEU A 87 -8.08 -9.05 2.75
N GLU A 88 -9.21 -9.39 3.36
CA GLU A 88 -9.83 -8.60 4.43
C GLU A 88 -8.89 -8.45 5.63
N VAL A 89 -8.31 -9.55 6.11
CA VAL A 89 -7.41 -9.53 7.27
C VAL A 89 -6.12 -8.78 6.94
N PHE A 90 -5.58 -8.96 5.73
CA PHE A 90 -4.41 -8.21 5.27
C PHE A 90 -4.69 -6.71 5.26
N VAL A 91 -5.81 -6.28 4.68
CA VAL A 91 -6.21 -4.86 4.63
C VAL A 91 -6.37 -4.31 6.04
N GLN A 92 -7.06 -5.00 6.94
CA GLN A 92 -7.25 -4.56 8.33
C GLN A 92 -5.91 -4.35 9.06
N GLN A 93 -4.99 -5.32 8.96
CA GLN A 93 -3.67 -5.20 9.57
C GLN A 93 -2.86 -4.06 8.95
N SER A 94 -2.89 -3.95 7.62
CA SER A 94 -2.19 -2.91 6.87
C SER A 94 -2.69 -1.51 7.23
N LEU A 95 -4.00 -1.33 7.42
CA LEU A 95 -4.58 -0.06 7.87
C LEU A 95 -4.20 0.26 9.31
N ALA A 96 -4.19 -0.73 10.21
CA ALA A 96 -3.74 -0.53 11.58
C ALA A 96 -2.28 -0.04 11.63
N GLU A 97 -1.42 -0.61 10.79
CA GLU A 97 -0.04 -0.16 10.63
C GLU A 97 0.05 1.27 10.08
N LEU A 98 -0.72 1.60 9.03
CA LEU A 98 -0.78 2.96 8.48
C LEU A 98 -1.17 3.99 9.55
N TYR A 99 -2.23 3.72 10.31
CA TYR A 99 -2.71 4.64 11.35
C TYR A 99 -1.76 4.75 12.53
N SER A 100 -0.95 3.72 12.79
CA SER A 100 0.10 3.77 13.82
C SER A 100 1.24 4.75 13.47
N LEU A 101 1.38 5.13 12.20
CA LEU A 101 2.37 6.13 11.77
C LEU A 101 1.99 7.55 12.18
N ALA A 102 0.73 7.80 12.50
CA ALA A 102 0.27 9.14 12.83
C ALA A 102 0.91 9.66 14.13
N PRO A 103 1.62 10.79 14.12
CA PRO A 103 2.26 11.32 15.32
C PRO A 103 1.27 11.94 16.31
N THR A 104 0.05 12.26 15.87
CA THR A 104 -0.98 12.88 16.70
C THR A 104 -2.36 12.28 16.40
N PRO A 105 -3.30 12.31 17.38
CA PRO A 105 -4.68 11.87 17.14
C PRO A 105 -5.38 12.64 16.03
N LYS A 106 -5.12 13.96 15.91
CA LYS A 106 -5.69 14.79 14.85
C LYS A 106 -5.26 14.33 13.46
N PHE A 107 -3.97 14.03 13.30
CA PHE A 107 -3.46 13.53 12.02
C PHE A 107 -3.96 12.11 11.73
N ARG A 108 -4.13 11.27 12.76
CA ARG A 108 -4.76 9.96 12.59
C ARG A 108 -6.18 10.08 12.01
N THR A 109 -7.01 10.96 12.56
CA THR A 109 -8.35 11.21 12.03
C THR A 109 -8.32 11.68 10.58
N LEU A 110 -7.39 12.57 10.22
CA LEU A 110 -7.18 12.99 8.82
C LEU A 110 -6.85 11.79 7.91
N LEU A 111 -5.98 10.87 8.35
CA LEU A 111 -5.67 9.66 7.57
C LEU A 111 -6.88 8.73 7.43
N GLU A 112 -7.64 8.53 8.51
CA GLU A 112 -8.86 7.71 8.48
C GLU A 112 -9.89 8.30 7.50
N GLU A 113 -10.05 9.62 7.49
CA GLU A 113 -10.91 10.33 6.52
C GLU A 113 -10.41 10.15 5.08
N GLN A 114 -9.10 10.24 4.85
CA GLN A 114 -8.52 10.00 3.52
C GLN A 114 -8.66 8.57 3.04
N VAL A 115 -8.57 7.60 3.95
CA VAL A 115 -8.78 6.20 3.59
C VAL A 115 -10.26 5.94 3.32
N ALA A 116 -11.16 6.51 4.14
CA ALA A 116 -12.61 6.32 4.01
C ALA A 116 -13.16 6.87 2.69
N SER A 117 -12.63 7.99 2.19
CA SER A 117 -13.03 8.57 0.91
C SER A 117 -12.60 7.74 -0.31
N SER A 118 -11.75 6.73 -0.12
CA SER A 118 -11.22 5.86 -1.19
C SER A 118 -12.05 4.58 -1.43
N SER A 119 -13.27 4.48 -0.89
CA SER A 119 -14.22 3.37 -1.09
C SER A 119 -13.62 1.96 -1.01
N LEU A 120 -12.96 1.64 0.12
CA LEU A 120 -12.43 0.30 0.40
C LEU A 120 -13.49 -0.81 0.55
N MET A 121 -14.78 -0.46 0.69
CA MET A 121 -15.86 -1.36 1.13
C MET A 121 -17.07 -1.46 0.17
N GLN A 122 -16.92 -1.08 -1.09
CA GLN A 122 -17.85 -1.48 -2.16
C GLN A 122 -17.23 -2.61 -2.98
#